data_AF-A0A257LC77-F1
#
_entry.id   AF-A0A257LC77-F1
#
_cell.length_a   1.000
_cell.length_b   1.000
_cell.length_c   1.000
_cell.angle_alpha   90.00
_cell.angle_beta   90.00
_cell.angle_gamma   90.00
#
_symmetry.space_group_name_H-M   'P 1'
#
loop_
_entity.id
_entity.type
_entity.pdbx_description
1 polymer ?
#
loop_
_entity_poly.entity_id
_entity_poly.type
_entity_poly.pdbx_seq_one_letter_code
_entity_poly.pdbx_strand_id
1 'polypeptide(L)'
;MANPIIHKILVTTGCIMWCAAFFGEAFQGQPYSTIGMILSPILTLIGIFYWFNHYRATRGHFPKAKPVLDNTATIGGTFTVSSDFLFRYASEFWTCCILIWMGFVLILVLTFRRSDAFEATKNYCESNQEILSQTGAIKYYGVLVGGNLSWNKHGGKADLSFTIVGTNGNFSAKSKLSNQGTTWTVDTLEIK
;
A
#
# COMPACT_ATOMS: atom_id res chain seq x y z
N MET A 1 -31.34 11.15 -2.70
CA MET A 1 -31.04 10.37 -3.92
C MET A 1 -29.56 10.55 -4.24
N ALA A 2 -28.74 9.50 -4.13
CA ALA A 2 -27.32 9.60 -4.46
C ALA A 2 -27.15 9.56 -5.99
N ASN A 3 -26.57 10.62 -6.57
CA ASN A 3 -26.34 10.70 -8.01
C ASN A 3 -25.45 9.53 -8.47
N PRO A 4 -25.86 8.76 -9.50
CA PRO A 4 -25.15 7.56 -9.97
C PRO A 4 -23.73 7.84 -10.47
N ILE A 5 -23.38 9.11 -10.71
CA ILE A 5 -22.06 9.50 -11.23
C ILE A 5 -21.05 9.72 -10.10
N ILE A 6 -21.50 10.11 -8.90
CA ILE A 6 -20.60 10.55 -7.81
C ILE A 6 -19.72 9.40 -7.31
N HIS A 7 -20.27 8.20 -7.11
CA HIS A 7 -19.49 7.08 -6.61
C HIS A 7 -18.39 6.64 -7.59
N LYS A 8 -18.67 6.67 -8.90
CA LYS A 8 -17.67 6.33 -9.94
C LYS A 8 -16.53 7.34 -9.92
N ILE A 9 -16.83 8.64 -9.89
CA ILE A 9 -15.82 9.69 -9.81
C ILE A 9 -14.95 9.49 -8.57
N LEU A 10 -15.54 9.31 -7.40
CA LEU A 10 -14.80 9.15 -6.13
C LEU A 10 -13.85 7.95 -6.16
N VAL A 11 -14.31 6.79 -6.65
CA VAL A 11 -13.48 5.59 -6.75
C VAL A 11 -12.36 5.79 -7.77
N THR A 12 -12.67 6.30 -8.97
CA THR A 12 -11.66 6.51 -10.02
C THR A 12 -10.61 7.54 -9.59
N THR A 13 -11.02 8.67 -9.01
CA THR A 13 -10.10 9.68 -8.47
C THR A 13 -9.24 9.10 -7.35
N GLY A 14 -9.83 8.29 -6.46
CA GLY A 14 -9.08 7.59 -5.41
C GLY A 14 -8.03 6.63 -5.99
N CYS A 15 -8.38 5.83 -7.00
CA CYS A 15 -7.45 4.94 -7.69
C CYS A 15 -6.30 5.69 -8.39
N ILE A 16 -6.61 6.75 -9.13
CA ILE A 16 -5.58 7.55 -9.82
C ILE A 16 -4.65 8.21 -8.80
N MET A 17 -5.22 8.81 -7.75
CA MET A 17 -4.45 9.45 -6.69
C MET A 17 -3.56 8.44 -5.97
N TRP A 18 -4.03 7.21 -5.72
CA TRP A 18 -3.21 6.15 -5.14
C TRP A 18 -2.03 5.78 -6.04
N CYS A 19 -2.26 5.57 -7.34
CA CYS A 19 -1.16 5.25 -8.27
C CYS A 19 -0.11 6.37 -8.29
N ALA A 20 -0.55 7.63 -8.43
CA ALA A 20 0.35 8.78 -8.42
C ALA A 20 1.12 8.91 -7.09
N ALA A 21 0.43 8.72 -5.97
CA ALA A 21 1.02 8.81 -4.64
C ALA A 21 1.99 7.67 -4.36
N PHE A 22 1.69 6.44 -4.80
CA PHE A 22 2.57 5.29 -4.65
C PHE A 22 3.90 5.50 -5.40
N PHE A 23 3.83 5.92 -6.66
CA PHE A 23 5.05 6.21 -7.42
C PHE A 23 5.79 7.42 -6.85
N GLY A 24 5.06 8.47 -6.43
CA GLY A 24 5.66 9.61 -5.74
C GLY A 24 6.43 9.17 -4.49
N GLU A 25 5.86 8.29 -3.67
CA GLU A 25 6.51 7.79 -2.45
C GLU A 25 7.74 6.92 -2.77
N ALA A 26 7.69 6.13 -3.85
CA ALA A 26 8.82 5.32 -4.33
C ALA A 26 9.97 6.17 -4.88
N PHE A 27 9.69 7.39 -5.37
CA PHE A 27 10.67 8.33 -5.91
C PHE A 27 10.92 9.55 -5.01
N GLN A 28 10.80 9.38 -3.69
CA GLN A 28 11.12 10.42 -2.69
C GLN A 28 10.29 11.72 -2.79
N GLY A 29 9.07 11.66 -3.34
CA GLY A 29 8.14 12.78 -3.52
C GLY A 29 7.38 13.22 -2.25
N GLN A 30 7.88 12.88 -1.06
CA GLN A 30 7.30 13.31 0.22
C GLN A 30 7.40 14.84 0.38
N PRO A 31 6.43 15.51 1.04
CA PRO A 31 5.32 14.94 1.83
C PRO A 31 4.03 14.66 1.04
N TYR A 32 3.90 15.19 -0.18
CA TYR A 32 2.64 15.13 -0.94
C TYR A 32 2.24 13.69 -1.29
N SER A 33 3.21 12.84 -1.62
CA SER A 33 2.99 11.41 -1.86
C SER A 33 2.43 10.69 -0.61
N THR A 34 2.95 11.01 0.57
CA THR A 34 2.52 10.42 1.84
C THR A 34 1.06 10.79 2.13
N ILE A 35 0.69 12.05 1.92
CA ILE A 35 -0.70 12.51 2.08
C ILE A 35 -1.62 11.79 1.09
N GLY A 36 -1.19 11.70 -0.18
CA GLY A 36 -1.94 11.00 -1.22
C GLY A 36 -2.20 9.53 -0.88
N MET A 37 -1.18 8.81 -0.38
CA MET A 37 -1.27 7.41 0.03
C MET A 37 -2.24 7.17 1.20
N ILE A 38 -2.42 8.16 2.08
CA ILE A 38 -3.36 8.08 3.20
C ILE A 38 -4.78 8.48 2.76
N LEU A 39 -4.89 9.54 1.95
CA LEU A 39 -6.18 10.08 1.55
C LEU A 39 -6.87 9.19 0.49
N SER A 40 -6.11 8.52 -0.37
CA SER A 40 -6.70 7.77 -1.49
C SER A 40 -7.49 6.54 -1.07
N PRO A 41 -7.07 5.71 -0.09
CA PRO A 41 -7.92 4.62 0.41
C PRO A 41 -9.19 5.17 1.05
N ILE A 42 -9.11 6.28 1.80
CA ILE A 42 -10.28 6.91 2.44
C ILE A 42 -11.29 7.36 1.38
N LEU A 43 -10.83 8.10 0.37
CA LEU A 43 -11.68 8.58 -0.73
C LEU A 43 -12.33 7.41 -1.48
N THR A 44 -11.55 6.36 -1.72
CA THR A 44 -12.02 5.16 -2.42
C THR A 44 -13.06 4.40 -1.61
N LEU A 45 -12.86 4.24 -0.29
CA LEU A 45 -13.83 3.62 0.61
C LEU A 45 -15.14 4.42 0.69
N ILE A 46 -15.07 5.74 0.73
CA ILE A 46 -16.25 6.62 0.66
C ILE A 46 -17.00 6.38 -0.66
N GLY A 47 -16.28 6.32 -1.79
CA GLY A 47 -16.85 5.99 -3.09
C GLY A 47 -17.56 4.63 -3.12
N ILE A 48 -16.92 3.58 -2.58
CA ILE A 48 -17.48 2.24 -2.44
C ILE A 48 -18.74 2.26 -1.55
N PHE A 49 -18.73 3.00 -0.45
CA PHE A 49 -19.88 3.15 0.43
C PHE A 49 -21.08 3.79 -0.29
N TYR A 50 -20.85 4.86 -1.05
CA TYR A 50 -21.89 5.46 -1.90
C TYR A 50 -22.40 4.49 -2.97
N TRP A 51 -21.51 3.69 -3.56
CA TRP A 51 -21.91 2.64 -4.51
C TRP A 51 -22.82 1.59 -3.85
N PHE A 52 -22.48 1.09 -2.66
CA PHE A 52 -23.32 0.14 -1.92
C PHE A 52 -24.71 0.70 -1.63
N ASN A 53 -24.79 1.96 -1.19
CA ASN A 53 -26.05 2.63 -0.91
C ASN A 53 -26.89 2.82 -2.19
N HIS A 54 -26.25 3.22 -3.29
CA HIS A 54 -26.91 3.36 -4.59
C HIS A 54 -27.41 2.02 -5.12
N TYR A 55 -26.60 0.96 -5.01
CA TYR A 55 -26.96 -0.40 -5.41
C TYR A 55 -28.18 -0.91 -4.65
N ARG A 56 -28.18 -0.74 -3.31
CA ARG A 56 -29.33 -1.10 -2.47
C ARG A 56 -30.59 -0.33 -2.87
N ALA A 57 -30.47 0.97 -3.12
CA ALA A 57 -31.61 1.81 -3.50
C ALA A 57 -32.20 1.43 -4.87
N THR A 58 -31.38 0.99 -5.82
CA THR A 58 -31.82 0.63 -7.18
C THR A 58 -32.30 -0.81 -7.31
N ARG A 59 -31.70 -1.75 -6.58
CA ARG A 59 -31.99 -3.20 -6.68
C ARG A 59 -32.82 -3.74 -5.51
N GLY A 60 -33.04 -2.95 -4.46
CA GLY A 60 -33.79 -3.36 -3.27
C GLY A 60 -33.05 -4.32 -2.33
N HIS A 61 -31.83 -4.74 -2.68
CA HIS A 61 -30.99 -5.64 -1.88
C HIS A 61 -29.51 -5.31 -2.05
N PHE A 62 -28.67 -5.78 -1.11
CA PHE A 62 -27.21 -5.72 -1.25
C PHE A 62 -26.72 -6.76 -2.28
N PRO A 63 -25.55 -6.56 -2.92
CA PRO A 63 -25.01 -7.53 -3.86
C PRO A 63 -24.80 -8.89 -3.17
N LYS A 64 -25.40 -9.95 -3.73
CA LYS A 64 -25.33 -11.31 -3.18
C LYS A 64 -24.14 -12.03 -3.82
N ALA A 65 -23.12 -12.36 -3.04
CA ALA A 65 -21.93 -13.07 -3.54
C ALA A 65 -22.19 -14.57 -3.81
N LYS A 66 -23.05 -15.21 -2.99
CA LYS A 66 -23.36 -16.65 -3.04
C LYS A 66 -23.81 -17.18 -4.41
N PRO A 67 -24.82 -16.60 -5.09
CA PRO A 67 -25.27 -17.11 -6.38
C PRO A 67 -24.24 -16.94 -7.51
N VAL A 68 -23.28 -16.03 -7.38
CA VAL A 68 -22.19 -15.90 -8.37
C VAL A 68 -21.21 -17.05 -8.22
N LEU A 69 -20.86 -17.39 -6.97
CA LEU A 69 -19.92 -18.47 -6.64
C LEU A 69 -20.50 -19.86 -6.95
N ASP A 70 -21.79 -20.06 -6.66
CA ASP A 70 -22.47 -21.34 -6.91
C ASP A 70 -22.63 -21.62 -8.42
N ASN A 71 -22.70 -20.56 -9.25
CA ASN A 71 -22.78 -20.68 -10.70
C ASN A 71 -21.42 -20.64 -11.40
N THR A 72 -20.30 -20.30 -10.73
CA THR A 72 -18.98 -20.28 -11.39
C THR A 72 -18.53 -21.66 -11.90
N ALA A 73 -18.98 -22.76 -11.28
CA ALA A 73 -18.68 -24.11 -11.75
C ALA A 73 -19.44 -24.50 -13.04
N THR A 74 -20.58 -23.86 -13.33
CA THR A 74 -21.37 -24.06 -14.55
C THR A 74 -21.02 -23.07 -15.68
N ILE A 75 -20.16 -22.07 -15.42
CA ILE A 75 -19.53 -21.22 -16.45
C ILE A 75 -18.34 -21.99 -17.10
N GLY A 76 -18.50 -23.30 -17.30
CA GLY A 76 -17.57 -24.19 -18.01
C GLY A 76 -17.83 -24.23 -19.52
N GLY A 77 -18.34 -23.15 -20.09
CA GLY A 77 -18.36 -22.96 -21.55
C GLY A 77 -16.98 -22.51 -22.04
N THR A 78 -16.68 -22.70 -23.32
CA THR A 78 -15.49 -22.13 -23.97
C THR A 78 -15.40 -20.65 -23.64
N PHE A 79 -14.48 -20.29 -22.74
CA PHE A 79 -14.27 -18.93 -22.25
C PHE A 79 -13.58 -18.12 -23.35
N THR A 80 -14.33 -17.81 -24.40
CA THR A 80 -13.91 -16.88 -25.44
C THR A 80 -14.12 -15.50 -24.86
N VAL A 81 -13.08 -15.02 -24.18
CA VAL A 81 -13.00 -13.62 -23.78
C VAL A 81 -12.89 -12.80 -25.06
N SER A 82 -14.04 -12.41 -25.62
CA SER A 82 -14.06 -11.49 -26.75
C SER A 82 -13.34 -10.20 -26.35
N SER A 83 -12.50 -9.68 -27.24
CA SER A 83 -11.79 -8.41 -27.02
C SER A 83 -12.76 -7.28 -26.67
N ASP A 84 -13.96 -7.29 -27.27
CA ASP A 84 -15.04 -6.35 -26.98
C ASP A 84 -15.50 -6.39 -25.51
N PHE A 85 -15.55 -7.58 -24.92
CA PHE A 85 -15.88 -7.75 -23.49
C PHE A 85 -14.78 -7.17 -22.59
N LEU A 86 -13.50 -7.38 -22.94
CA LEU A 86 -12.38 -6.81 -22.18
C LEU A 86 -12.40 -5.28 -22.23
N PHE A 87 -12.60 -4.68 -23.41
CA PHE A 87 -12.66 -3.23 -23.52
C PHE A 87 -13.87 -2.64 -22.80
N ARG A 88 -15.02 -3.33 -22.85
CA ARG A 88 -16.26 -2.87 -22.19
C ARG A 88 -16.15 -2.82 -20.66
N TYR A 89 -15.40 -3.73 -20.05
CA TYR A 89 -15.24 -3.82 -18.58
C TYR A 89 -13.81 -3.49 -18.10
N ALA A 90 -12.97 -2.93 -18.97
CA ALA A 90 -11.57 -2.65 -18.66
C ALA A 90 -11.43 -1.74 -17.44
N SER A 91 -12.23 -0.67 -17.36
CA SER A 91 -12.19 0.28 -16.24
C SER A 91 -12.52 -0.37 -14.89
N GLU A 92 -13.57 -1.18 -14.86
CA GLU A 92 -14.03 -1.89 -13.67
C GLU A 92 -13.02 -2.94 -13.23
N PHE A 93 -12.45 -3.67 -14.19
CA PHE A 93 -11.39 -4.64 -13.96
C PHE A 93 -10.15 -3.98 -13.33
N TRP A 94 -9.62 -2.91 -13.94
CA TRP A 94 -8.46 -2.19 -13.40
C TRP A 94 -8.73 -1.57 -12.04
N THR A 95 -9.94 -1.04 -11.83
CA THR A 95 -10.35 -0.54 -10.51
C THR A 95 -10.28 -1.66 -9.46
N CYS A 96 -10.80 -2.84 -9.77
CA CYS A 96 -10.72 -4.02 -8.89
C CYS A 96 -9.26 -4.42 -8.61
N CYS A 97 -8.42 -4.49 -9.64
CA CYS A 97 -6.99 -4.77 -9.49
C CYS A 97 -6.29 -3.75 -8.58
N ILE A 98 -6.57 -2.47 -8.76
CA ILE A 98 -6.00 -1.39 -7.93
C ILE A 98 -6.47 -1.50 -6.48
N LEU A 99 -7.73 -1.84 -6.23
CA LEU A 99 -8.25 -2.05 -4.87
C LEU A 99 -7.56 -3.21 -4.15
N ILE A 100 -7.39 -4.34 -4.84
CA ILE A 100 -6.66 -5.50 -4.31
C ILE A 100 -5.21 -5.09 -4.02
N TRP A 101 -4.58 -4.38 -4.95
CA TRP A 101 -3.20 -3.90 -4.79
C TRP A 101 -3.06 -2.91 -3.63
N MET A 102 -3.98 -1.96 -3.45
CA MET A 102 -4.03 -1.07 -2.29
C MET A 102 -4.07 -1.85 -0.98
N GLY A 103 -4.95 -2.85 -0.88
CA GLY A 103 -5.07 -3.70 0.29
C GLY A 103 -3.79 -4.49 0.56
N PHE A 104 -3.18 -5.05 -0.48
CA PHE A 104 -1.93 -5.80 -0.38
C PHE A 104 -0.77 -4.93 0.10
N VAL A 105 -0.59 -3.73 -0.47
CA VAL A 105 0.44 -2.77 -0.06
C VAL A 105 0.22 -2.34 1.39
N LEU A 106 -1.02 -2.07 1.80
CA LEU A 106 -1.35 -1.72 3.18
C LEU A 106 -0.92 -2.82 4.16
N ILE A 107 -1.23 -4.09 3.85
CA ILE A 107 -0.84 -5.24 4.67
C ILE A 107 0.68 -5.35 4.78
N LEU A 108 1.41 -5.22 3.67
CA LEU A 108 2.87 -5.27 3.67
C LEU A 108 3.47 -4.14 4.51
N VAL A 109 3.03 -2.91 4.27
CA VAL A 109 3.50 -1.72 5.01
C VAL A 109 3.25 -1.88 6.50
N LEU A 110 2.06 -2.33 6.91
CA LEU A 110 1.75 -2.55 8.32
C LEU A 110 2.64 -3.64 8.93
N THR A 111 2.87 -4.73 8.21
CA THR A 111 3.75 -5.83 8.65
C THR A 111 5.18 -5.34 8.89
N PHE A 112 5.78 -4.65 7.92
CA PHE A 112 7.15 -4.16 8.07
C PHE A 112 7.26 -3.02 9.08
N ARG A 113 6.35 -2.05 9.08
CA ARG A 113 6.41 -0.90 10.00
C ARG A 113 6.21 -1.29 11.47
N ARG A 114 5.48 -2.36 11.74
CA ARG A 114 5.28 -2.90 13.10
C ARG A 114 6.32 -3.95 13.49
N SER A 115 7.28 -4.25 12.62
CA SER A 115 8.32 -5.21 12.95
C SER A 115 9.37 -4.61 13.88
N ASP A 116 9.83 -5.40 14.85
CA ASP A 116 10.91 -5.02 15.76
C ASP A 116 12.20 -4.67 15.00
N ALA A 117 12.42 -5.27 13.82
CA ALA A 117 13.54 -4.96 12.94
C ALA A 117 13.48 -3.50 12.45
N PHE A 118 12.31 -3.03 12.05
CA PHE A 118 12.15 -1.64 11.64
C PHE A 118 12.26 -0.68 12.83
N GLU A 119 11.78 -1.09 14.01
CA GLU A 119 11.96 -0.30 15.23
C GLU A 119 13.43 -0.12 15.62
N ALA A 120 14.22 -1.20 15.61
CA ALA A 120 15.66 -1.16 15.83
C ALA A 120 16.37 -0.25 14.80
N THR A 121 15.91 -0.29 13.54
CA THR A 121 16.44 0.58 12.49
C THR A 121 16.18 2.06 12.77
N LYS A 122 14.97 2.44 13.20
CA LYS A 122 14.66 3.83 13.57
C LYS A 122 15.53 4.31 14.72
N ASN A 123 15.67 3.49 15.77
CA ASN A 123 16.50 3.82 16.92
C ASN A 123 17.97 4.02 16.52
N TYR A 124 18.46 3.22 15.58
CA TYR A 124 19.81 3.38 15.03
C TYR A 124 19.95 4.70 14.24
N CYS A 125 19.01 5.01 13.35
CA CYS A 125 19.00 6.27 12.59
C CYS A 125 18.98 7.51 13.50
N GLU A 126 18.22 7.46 14.58
CA GLU A 126 18.04 8.58 15.51
C GLU A 126 19.20 8.75 16.50
N SER A 127 20.03 7.72 16.71
CA SER A 127 21.17 7.77 17.61
C SER A 127 22.51 7.95 16.89
N ASN A 128 22.59 7.62 15.60
CA ASN A 128 23.82 7.70 14.83
C ASN A 128 24.08 9.13 14.33
N GLN A 129 25.15 9.76 14.84
CA GLN A 129 25.54 11.13 14.48
C GLN A 129 25.90 11.30 13.00
N GLU A 130 26.42 10.27 12.33
CA GLU A 130 26.73 10.32 10.91
C GLU A 130 25.44 10.46 10.09
N ILE A 131 24.42 9.67 10.41
CA ILE A 131 23.11 9.71 9.75
C ILE A 131 22.44 11.07 10.01
N LEU A 132 22.47 11.56 11.24
CA LEU A 132 21.92 12.87 11.58
C LEU A 132 22.69 14.02 10.91
N SER A 133 24.00 13.89 10.70
CA SER A 133 24.78 14.90 9.98
C SER A 133 24.36 15.01 8.51
N GLN A 134 23.99 13.89 7.88
CA GLN A 134 23.53 13.85 6.49
C GLN A 134 22.07 14.32 6.36
N THR A 135 21.19 13.72 7.17
CA THR A 135 19.73 13.90 7.05
C THR A 135 19.21 15.13 7.79
N GLY A 136 19.97 15.66 8.74
CA GLY A 136 19.53 16.65 9.72
C GLY A 136 18.58 16.03 10.75
N ALA A 137 17.65 16.82 11.28
CA ALA A 137 16.64 16.29 12.21
C ALA A 137 15.64 15.43 11.42
N ILE A 138 15.52 14.16 11.80
CA ILE A 138 14.54 13.24 11.21
C ILE A 138 13.14 13.68 11.65
N LYS A 139 12.27 14.01 10.69
CA LYS A 139 10.89 14.41 10.96
C LYS A 139 9.98 13.20 11.05
N TYR A 140 10.11 12.30 10.07
CA TYR A 140 9.36 11.04 9.99
C TYR A 140 10.00 10.09 8.97
N TYR A 141 9.49 8.87 8.93
CA TYR A 141 9.86 7.86 7.93
C TYR A 141 8.73 7.69 6.91
N GLY A 142 9.08 7.52 5.65
CA GLY A 142 8.15 7.31 4.55
C GLY A 142 7.18 6.15 4.80
N VAL A 143 6.02 6.20 4.15
CA VAL A 143 4.96 5.21 4.34
C VAL A 143 5.34 3.87 3.76
N LEU A 144 6.04 3.87 2.62
CA LEU A 144 6.54 2.65 1.98
C LEU A 144 7.79 2.16 2.72
N VAL A 145 7.58 1.17 3.57
CA VAL A 145 8.62 0.33 4.15
C VAL A 145 8.42 -1.08 3.60
N GLY A 146 9.44 -1.61 2.96
CA GLY A 146 9.41 -2.95 2.37
C GLY A 146 10.74 -3.65 2.59
N GLY A 147 10.81 -4.93 2.22
CA GLY A 147 12.04 -5.68 2.43
C GLY A 147 11.85 -7.18 2.44
N ASN A 148 12.86 -7.86 2.97
CA ASN A 148 12.78 -9.27 3.33
C ASN A 148 12.97 -9.39 4.84
N LEU A 149 12.18 -10.26 5.46
CA LEU A 149 12.27 -10.58 6.86
C LEU A 149 12.21 -12.09 7.01
N SER A 150 13.26 -12.67 7.58
CA SER A 150 13.41 -14.11 7.73
C SER A 150 13.71 -14.46 9.19
N TRP A 151 13.06 -15.51 9.69
CA TRP A 151 13.30 -16.08 11.01
C TRP A 151 13.69 -17.54 10.90
N ASN A 152 14.65 -17.95 11.72
CA ASN A 152 15.02 -19.34 11.91
C ASN A 152 15.18 -19.65 13.41
N LYS A 153 15.42 -20.92 13.74
CA LYS A 153 15.58 -21.37 15.15
C LYS A 153 16.80 -20.75 15.85
N HIS A 154 17.68 -20.05 15.14
CA HIS A 154 18.95 -19.53 15.65
C HIS A 154 19.02 -18.00 15.56
N GLY A 155 17.93 -17.33 15.18
CA GLY A 155 17.90 -15.89 14.99
C GLY A 155 17.04 -15.44 13.81
N GLY A 156 17.31 -14.25 13.31
CA GLY A 156 16.60 -13.66 12.17
C GLY A 156 17.51 -12.78 11.33
N LYS A 157 17.12 -12.55 10.09
CA LYS A 157 17.75 -11.56 9.20
C LYS A 157 16.68 -10.71 8.55
N ALA A 158 16.95 -9.42 8.46
CA ALA A 158 16.10 -8.46 7.78
C ALA A 158 16.92 -7.64 6.78
N ASP A 159 16.32 -7.35 5.64
CA ASP A 159 16.81 -6.35 4.69
C ASP A 159 15.65 -5.42 4.40
N LEU A 160 15.70 -4.20 4.91
CA LEU A 160 14.61 -3.23 4.84
C LEU A 160 14.99 -2.07 3.94
N SER A 161 14.03 -1.59 3.16
CA SER A 161 14.13 -0.38 2.34
C SER A 161 13.01 0.57 2.72
N PHE A 162 13.38 1.82 2.97
CA PHE A 162 12.47 2.87 3.44
C PHE A 162 13.00 4.25 3.05
N THR A 163 12.20 5.28 3.29
CA THR A 163 12.62 6.68 3.10
C THR A 163 12.75 7.38 4.45
N ILE A 164 13.83 8.14 4.65
CA ILE A 164 14.01 9.04 5.78
C ILE A 164 13.64 10.45 5.30
N VAL A 165 12.68 11.09 5.98
CA VAL A 165 12.32 12.48 5.71
C VAL A 165 12.95 13.35 6.80
N GLY A 166 14.05 14.00 6.46
CA GLY A 166 14.81 14.85 7.35
C GLY A 166 14.57 16.34 7.11
N THR A 167 15.27 17.20 7.84
CA THR A 167 15.29 18.64 7.57
C THR A 167 16.09 18.97 6.32
N ASN A 168 17.09 18.15 5.98
CA ASN A 168 18.00 18.40 4.86
C ASN A 168 17.50 17.79 3.53
N GLY A 169 16.40 17.05 3.57
CA GLY A 169 15.82 16.41 2.37
C GLY A 169 15.20 15.05 2.67
N ASN A 170 14.83 14.36 1.59
CA ASN A 170 14.31 13.00 1.62
C ASN A 170 15.43 12.06 1.14
N PHE A 171 15.66 10.97 1.86
CA PHE A 171 16.75 10.05 1.57
C PHE A 171 16.24 8.62 1.50
N SER A 172 16.70 7.86 0.52
CA SER A 172 16.40 6.42 0.42
C SER A 172 17.39 5.68 1.30
N ALA A 173 16.88 4.86 2.20
CA ALA A 173 17.68 4.07 3.10
C ALA A 173 17.47 2.57 2.84
N LYS A 174 18.56 1.82 2.98
CA LYS A 174 18.55 0.35 3.04
C LYS A 174 19.28 -0.10 4.29
N SER A 175 18.65 -0.93 5.10
CA SER A 175 19.24 -1.45 6.33
C SER A 175 19.24 -2.96 6.33
N LYS A 176 20.38 -3.57 6.63
CA LYS A 176 20.48 -5.00 6.93
C LYS A 176 20.61 -5.20 8.41
N LEU A 177 19.82 -6.12 8.95
CA LEU A 177 19.79 -6.44 10.36
C LEU A 177 19.96 -7.93 10.58
N SER A 178 20.59 -8.25 11.70
CA SER A 178 20.65 -9.58 12.26
C SER A 178 19.96 -9.61 13.63
N ASN A 179 19.33 -10.73 13.95
CA ASN A 179 18.75 -10.98 15.26
C ASN A 179 19.46 -12.17 15.89
N GLN A 180 20.01 -11.96 17.09
CA GLN A 180 20.60 -12.99 17.93
C GLN A 180 19.65 -13.28 19.11
N GLY A 181 18.68 -14.16 18.89
CA GLY A 181 17.73 -14.62 19.92
C GLY A 181 16.52 -13.71 20.15
N THR A 182 16.74 -12.46 20.60
CA THR A 182 15.64 -11.54 20.95
C THR A 182 15.85 -10.09 20.51
N THR A 183 17.07 -9.70 20.16
CA THR A 183 17.41 -8.31 19.86
C THR A 183 17.83 -8.17 18.40
N TRP A 184 17.21 -7.23 17.70
CA TRP A 184 17.59 -6.84 16.35
C TRP A 184 18.72 -5.81 16.40
N THR A 185 19.78 -6.07 15.67
CA THR A 185 20.93 -5.17 15.53
C THR A 185 21.10 -4.79 14.07
N VAL A 186 21.34 -3.50 13.81
CA VAL A 186 21.64 -3.02 12.46
C VAL A 186 23.09 -3.36 12.13
N ASP A 187 23.29 -4.23 11.14
CA ASP A 187 24.62 -4.63 10.68
C ASP A 187 25.20 -3.57 9.73
N THR A 188 24.36 -3.06 8.81
CA THR A 188 24.72 -2.04 7.83
C THR A 188 23.51 -1.16 7.52
N LEU A 189 23.76 0.13 7.29
CA LEU A 189 22.75 1.07 6.81
C LEU A 189 23.35 1.97 5.73
N GLU A 190 22.75 1.93 4.55
CA GLU A 190 23.13 2.74 3.39
C GLU A 190 22.07 3.83 3.16
N ILE A 191 22.51 5.07 2.97
CA ILE A 191 21.66 6.23 2.67
C ILE A 191 22.03 6.78 1.29
N LYS A 192 21.02 7.11 0.49
CA LYS A 192 21.15 7.70 -0.86
C LYS A 192 20.22 8.89 -1.04
#